data_AF-A0A6B3PEH3-F1
#
_entry.id   AF-A0A6B3PEH3-F1
#
_cell.length_a   1.000
_cell.length_b   1.000
_cell.length_c   1.000
_cell.angle_alpha   90.00
_cell.angle_beta   90.00
_cell.angle_gamma   90.00
#
_symmetry.space_group_name_H-M   'P 1'
#
loop_
_entity.id
_entity.type
_entity.pdbx_description
1 polymer ?
#
loop_
_entity_poly.entity_id
_entity_poly.type
_entity_poly.pdbx_seq_one_letter_code
_entity_poly.pdbx_strand_id
1 'polypeptide(L)' 'MKQISVSVPDYIYKALVFLTETSGKSQSAYCAPWIENGVIDEISRFRKLQNEMNDLEIPLEDEE' A
#
# COMPACT_ATOMS: atom_id res chain seq x y z
N MET A 1 12.42 -17.89 -5.96
CA MET A 1 12.32 -16.65 -5.17
C MET A 1 13.16 -16.80 -3.92
N LYS A 2 13.89 -15.76 -3.50
CA LYS A 2 14.63 -15.77 -2.23
C LYS A 2 13.62 -15.58 -1.09
N GLN A 3 13.58 -16.48 -0.12
CA GLN A 3 12.74 -16.34 1.05
C GLN A 3 13.35 -15.30 1.99
N ILE A 4 12.57 -14.29 2.38
CA ILE A 4 12.97 -13.24 3.32
C ILE A 4 12.03 -13.31 4.50
N SER A 5 12.58 -13.36 5.72
CA SER A 5 11.83 -13.27 6.96
C SER A 5 11.91 -11.85 7.49
N VAL A 6 10.77 -11.28 7.88
CA VAL A 6 10.68 -9.90 8.40
C VAL A 6 9.76 -9.91 9.61
N SER A 7 10.19 -9.26 10.69
CA SER A 7 9.33 -8.97 11.83
C SER A 7 8.56 -7.68 11.61
N VAL A 8 7.27 -7.70 11.91
CA VAL A 8 6.41 -6.51 11.85
C VAL A 8 5.62 -6.39 13.15
N PRO A 9 5.21 -5.17 13.54
CA PRO A 9 4.29 -4.99 14.65
C PRO A 9 2.94 -5.69 14.42
N ASP A 10 2.29 -6.16 15.49
CA ASP A 10 1.02 -6.90 15.44
C ASP A 10 -0.08 -6.17 14.64
N TYR A 11 -0.18 -4.85 14.78
CA TYR A 11 -1.20 -4.07 14.07
C TYR A 11 -0.97 -4.06 12.56
N ILE A 12 0.29 -4.06 12.12
CA ILE A 12 0.65 -4.20 10.70
C ILE A 12 0.29 -5.59 10.20
N TYR A 13 0.61 -6.63 10.98
CA TYR A 13 0.25 -7.99 10.62
C TYR A 13 -1.26 -8.16 10.43
N LYS A 14 -2.07 -7.64 11.37
CA LYS A 14 -3.54 -7.66 11.26
C LYS A 14 -4.04 -6.93 10.01
N ALA A 15 -3.46 -5.79 9.67
CA ALA A 15 -3.80 -5.07 8.44
C ALA A 15 -3.47 -5.88 7.18
N LEU A 16 -2.31 -6.55 7.15
CA LEU A 16 -1.92 -7.41 6.03
C LEU A 16 -2.82 -8.64 5.88
N VAL A 17 -3.27 -9.25 6.99
CA VAL A 17 -4.26 -10.33 6.96
C VAL A 17 -5.57 -9.85 6.36
N PHE A 18 -6.12 -8.73 6.85
CA PHE A 18 -7.35 -8.16 6.32
C PHE A 18 -7.26 -7.83 4.82
N LEU A 19 -6.16 -7.23 4.38
CA LEU A 19 -5.93 -6.93 2.96
C LEU A 19 -5.84 -8.20 2.12
N THR A 20 -5.23 -9.26 2.65
CA THR A 20 -5.13 -10.55 1.98
C THR A 20 -6.51 -11.18 1.80
N GLU A 21 -7.33 -11.17 2.85
CA GLU A 21 -8.69 -11.73 2.82
C GLU A 21 -9.62 -10.97 1.88
N THR A 22 -9.50 -9.64 1.83
CA THR A 22 -10.39 -8.79 1.02
C THR A 22 -9.99 -8.71 -0.46
N SER A 23 -8.71 -8.80 -0.77
CA SER A 23 -8.22 -8.67 -2.16
C SER A 23 -7.87 -10.01 -2.84
N GLY A 24 -7.69 -11.08 -2.06
CA GLY A 24 -7.12 -12.35 -2.53
C GLY A 24 -5.62 -12.31 -2.85
N LYS A 25 -4.93 -11.18 -2.63
CA LYS A 25 -3.48 -11.05 -2.86
C LYS A 25 -2.69 -11.50 -1.64
N SER A 26 -1.56 -12.16 -1.86
CA SER A 26 -0.68 -12.57 -0.77
C SER A 26 -0.08 -11.37 -0.03
N GLN A 27 0.25 -11.54 1.25
CA GLN A 27 1.00 -10.54 2.02
C GLN A 27 2.32 -10.15 1.33
N SER A 28 3.00 -11.10 0.68
CA SER A 28 4.21 -10.83 -0.09
C SER A 28 3.97 -9.87 -1.25
N ALA A 29 2.80 -9.88 -1.89
CA ALA A 29 2.49 -8.93 -2.97
C ALA A 29 2.40 -7.48 -2.47
N TYR A 30 2.03 -7.29 -1.20
CA TYR A 30 2.00 -5.97 -0.56
C TYR A 30 3.39 -5.51 -0.10
N CYS A 31 4.23 -6.43 0.36
CA CYS A 31 5.57 -6.11 0.86
C CYS A 31 6.64 -6.05 -0.24
N ALA A 32 6.50 -6.82 -1.32
CA ALA A 32 7.51 -6.93 -2.37
C ALA A 32 7.94 -5.59 -2.99
N PRO A 33 7.04 -4.66 -3.34
CA PRO A 33 7.46 -3.38 -3.93
C PRO A 33 8.42 -2.61 -3.02
N TRP A 34 8.18 -2.62 -1.71
CA TRP A 34 9.02 -1.92 -0.73
C TRP A 34 10.40 -2.57 -0.55
N ILE A 35 10.49 -3.89 -0.75
CA ILE A 35 11.72 -4.66 -0.59
C ILE A 35 12.55 -4.64 -1.89
N GLU A 36 11.89 -4.75 -3.04
CA GLU A 36 12.54 -4.87 -4.35
C GLU A 36 12.91 -3.50 -4.94
N ASN A 37 11.99 -2.54 -4.90
CA ASN A 37 12.23 -1.18 -5.42
C ASN A 37 12.86 -0.28 -4.36
N GLY A 38 12.68 -0.62 -3.08
CA GLY A 38 13.14 0.19 -1.97
C GLY A 38 12.11 1.26 -1.56
N VAL A 39 12.21 1.65 -0.29
CA VAL A 39 11.20 2.50 0.38
C VAL A 39 11.10 3.89 -0.26
N ILE A 40 12.21 4.48 -0.71
CA ILE A 40 12.24 5.84 -1.27
C ILE A 40 11.45 5.91 -2.58
N ASP A 41 11.60 4.91 -3.44
CA ASP A 41 10.94 4.87 -4.74
C ASP A 41 9.43 4.66 -4.60
N GLU A 42 9.02 3.77 -3.68
CA GLU A 42 7.60 3.59 -3.39
C GLU A 42 6.98 4.85 -2.76
N ILE A 43 7.64 5.52 -1.81
CA ILE A 43 7.14 6.80 -1.27
C ILE A 43 6.97 7.84 -2.39
N SER A 44 7.93 7.93 -3.30
CA SER A 44 7.88 8.86 -4.43
C SER A 44 6.70 8.55 -5.35
N ARG A 45 6.44 7.26 -5.61
CA ARG A 45 5.28 6.79 -6.37
C ARG A 45 3.95 7.13 -5.70
N PHE A 46 3.84 6.92 -4.39
CA PHE A 46 2.65 7.28 -3.62
C PHE A 46 2.36 8.78 -3.66
N ARG A 47 3.40 9.62 -3.52
CA ARG A 47 3.24 11.08 -3.63
C ARG A 47 2.73 11.50 -5.00
N LYS A 48 3.23 10.89 -6.08
CA LYS A 48 2.76 11.16 -7.45
C LYS A 48 1.28 10.81 -7.60
N LEU A 49 0.88 9.61 -7.13
CA LEU A 49 -0.52 9.18 -7.15
C LEU A 49 -1.44 10.10 -6.34
N GLN A 50 -1.00 10.56 -5.16
CA GLN A 50 -1.78 11.51 -4.36
C GLN A 50 -1.99 12.83 -5.10
N ASN A 51 -0.95 13.36 -5.75
CA ASN A 51 -1.08 14.59 -6.54
C ASN A 51 -2.05 14.39 -7.70
N GLU A 52 -1.95 13.28 -8.43
CA GLU A 52 -2.86 12.96 -9.53
C GLU A 52 -4.33 12.81 -9.04
N MET A 53 -4.55 12.26 -7.85
CA MET A 53 -5.89 12.19 -7.24
C MET A 53 -6.43 13.56 -6.83
N ASN A 54 -5.57 14.46 -6.34
CA ASN A 54 -5.97 15.83 -6.00
C ASN A 54 -6.30 16.65 -7.24
N ASP A 55 -5.54 16.47 -8.32
CA ASP A 55 -5.77 17.15 -9.61
C ASP A 55 -7.05 16.65 -10.32
N LEU A 56 -7.54 15.47 -9.95
CA LEU A 56 -8.77 14.90 -10.50
C LEU A 56 -10.06 15.50 -9.90
N GLU A 57 -9.96 16.47 -8.97
CA GLU A 57 -11.07 17.20 -8.33
C GLU A 57 -12.39 16.44 -8.41
N ILE A 58 -12.50 15.30 -7.72
CA ILE A 58 -13.83 14.69 -7.53
C ILE A 58 -14.54 15.67 -6.61
N PRO A 59 -15.54 16.44 -7.08
CA PRO A 59 -16.28 17.31 -6.20
C PRO A 59 -16.90 16.41 -5.13
N LEU A 60 -16.51 16.63 -3.88
CA LEU A 60 -17.30 16.13 -2.77
C LEU A 60 -18.60 16.91 -2.89
N GLU A 61 -19.69 16.25 -3.29
CA GLU A 61 -21.01 16.84 -3.16
C GLU A 61 -21.19 17.14 -1.67
N ASP A 62 -21.17 18.42 -1.32
CA ASP A 62 -21.56 18.87 0.01
C ASP A 62 -23.01 18.42 0.21
N GLU A 63 -23.24 17.43 1.06
CA GLU A 63 -24.58 17.06 1.50
C GLU A 63 -25.16 18.26 2.29
N GLU A 64 -26.09 18.99 1.68
CA GLU A 64 -26.94 20.04 2.30
C GLU A 64 -27.80 19.50 3.45
#